data_AF-A0AB73MXD4-F1
#
_entry.id   AF-A0AB73MXD4-F1
#
_cell.length_a   1.000
_cell.length_b   1.000
_cell.length_c   1.000
_cell.angle_alpha   90.00
_cell.angle_beta   90.00
_cell.angle_gamma   90.00
#
_symmetry.space_group_name_H-M   'P 1'
#
loop_
_entity.id
_entity.type
_entity.pdbx_description
1 polymer ?
#
loop_
_entity_poly.entity_id
_entity_poly.type
_entity_poly.pdbx_seq_one_letter_code
_entity_poly.pdbx_strand_id
1 'polypeptide(L)' 'MTEYFIYFRERTGFAKVFRIQSRSLLGAKQRASRIFNTEKLSALLISAIEIEHAYSTDPFWVAHKFIGSKKWSSFA' A
#
# COMPACT_ATOMS: atom_id res chain seq x y z
N MET A 1 11.44 12.66 -6.77
CA MET A 1 10.37 11.64 -6.89
C MET A 1 10.66 10.60 -5.82
N THR A 2 9.68 10.24 -5.00
CA THR A 2 9.89 9.37 -3.84
C THR A 2 9.51 7.95 -4.21
N GLU A 3 10.33 6.99 -3.75
CA GLU A 3 10.04 5.57 -3.90
C GLU A 3 9.30 5.02 -2.70
N TYR A 4 8.32 4.17 -2.98
CA TYR A 4 7.49 3.52 -1.99
C TYR A 4 7.39 2.03 -2.29
N PHE A 5 7.32 1.23 -1.23
CA PHE A 5 6.80 -0.13 -1.30
C PHE A 5 5.33 -0.14 -0.91
N ILE A 6 4.52 -0.88 -1.66
CA ILE A 6 3.12 -1.14 -1.36
C ILE A 6 2.98 -2.61 -1.02
N TYR A 7 2.48 -2.90 0.16
CA TYR A 7 2.21 -4.25 0.64
C TYR A 7 0.71 -4.49 0.61
N PHE A 8 0.26 -5.45 -0.19
CA PHE A 8 -1.09 -5.99 -0.14
C PHE A 8 -1.09 -7.20 0.80
N ARG A 9 -1.49 -6.98 2.05
CA ARG A 9 -1.47 -7.99 3.12
C ARG A 9 -2.66 -8.92 3.02
N GLU A 10 -2.42 -10.21 2.97
CA GLU A 10 -3.42 -11.25 3.10
C GLU A 10 -3.71 -11.57 4.56
N ARG A 11 -4.91 -12.09 4.86
CA ARG A 11 -5.26 -12.59 6.20
C ARG A 11 -4.38 -13.74 6.67
N THR A 12 -3.74 -14.44 5.75
CA THR A 12 -2.82 -15.56 5.99
C THR A 12 -1.42 -15.12 6.45
N GLY A 13 -1.12 -13.82 6.41
CA GLY A 13 0.17 -13.25 6.79
C GLY A 13 1.11 -12.98 5.61
N PHE A 14 0.80 -13.47 4.42
CA PHE A 14 1.55 -13.16 3.20
C PHE A 14 1.28 -11.73 2.71
N ALA A 15 2.23 -11.17 1.95
CA ALA A 15 2.06 -9.88 1.31
C ALA A 15 2.55 -9.92 -0.13
N LYS A 16 1.72 -9.41 -1.06
CA LYS A 16 2.20 -9.07 -2.40
C LYS A 16 2.78 -7.67 -2.37
N VAL A 17 4.03 -7.53 -2.79
CA VAL A 17 4.77 -6.27 -2.69
C VAL A 17 4.97 -5.66 -4.07
N PHE A 18 4.71 -4.37 -4.19
CA PHE A 18 4.98 -3.59 -5.41
C PHE A 18 5.86 -2.39 -5.08
N ARG A 19 6.90 -2.18 -5.87
CA ARG A 19 7.71 -0.95 -5.81
C ARG A 19 7.12 0.08 -6.77
N ILE A 20 6.88 1.29 -6.27
CA ILE A 20 6.40 2.41 -7.10
C ILE A 20 7.21 3.67 -6.85
N GLN A 21 7.16 4.56 -7.85
CA GLN A 21 7.62 5.93 -7.72
C GLN A 21 6.42 6.88 -7.75
N SER A 22 6.40 7.86 -6.86
CA SER A 22 5.36 8.89 -6.80
C SER A 22 5.94 10.23 -6.32
N ARG A 23 5.34 11.34 -6.72
CA ARG A 23 5.73 12.68 -6.26
C ARG A 23 5.25 12.99 -4.84
N SER A 24 4.24 12.27 -4.36
CA SER A 24 3.65 12.47 -3.03
C SER A 24 3.02 11.18 -2.48
N LEU A 25 2.78 11.15 -1.17
CA LEU A 25 2.07 10.06 -0.49
C LEU A 25 0.63 9.91 -1.01
N LEU A 26 -0.05 11.02 -1.33
CA LEU A 26 -1.38 10.98 -1.95
C LEU A 26 -1.35 10.25 -3.30
N GLY A 27 -0.37 10.55 -4.15
CA GLY A 27 -0.19 9.84 -5.41
C GLY A 27 0.11 8.35 -5.21
N ALA A 28 0.89 8.01 -4.18
CA ALA A 28 1.19 6.62 -3.84
C ALA A 28 -0.09 5.85 -3.44
N LYS A 29 -0.95 6.45 -2.59
CA LYS A 29 -2.25 5.88 -2.19
C LYS A 29 -3.20 5.67 -3.36
N GLN A 30 -3.28 6.63 -4.28
CA GLN A 30 -4.09 6.52 -5.50
C GLN A 30 -3.58 5.37 -6.38
N ARG A 31 -2.26 5.28 -6.57
CA ARG A 31 -1.64 4.21 -7.36
C ARG A 31 -1.83 2.83 -6.73
N ALA A 32 -1.70 2.72 -5.40
CA ALA A 32 -1.98 1.49 -4.65
C ALA A 32 -3.43 1.03 -4.83
N SER A 33 -4.39 1.95 -4.74
CA SER A 33 -5.81 1.65 -4.98
C SER A 33 -6.06 1.20 -6.43
N ARG A 34 -5.35 1.79 -7.41
CA ARG A 34 -5.44 1.37 -8.81
C ARG A 34 -4.88 -0.03 -9.02
N ILE A 35 -3.69 -0.33 -8.48
CA ILE A 35 -3.09 -1.68 -8.54
C ILE A 35 -4.04 -2.72 -7.96
N PHE A 36 -4.63 -2.46 -6.79
CA PHE A 36 -5.61 -3.35 -6.15
C PHE A 36 -6.75 -3.74 -7.10
N ASN A 37 -7.32 -2.74 -7.79
CA ASN A 37 -8.45 -2.95 -8.69
C ASN A 37 -8.05 -3.58 -10.04
N THR A 38 -6.91 -3.17 -10.62
CA THR A 38 -6.49 -3.60 -11.96
C THR A 38 -5.91 -5.02 -11.96
N GLU A 39 -5.14 -5.39 -10.95
CA GLU A 39 -4.50 -6.70 -10.83
C GLU A 39 -5.46 -7.80 -10.30
N LYS A 40 -6.77 -7.49 -10.18
CA LYS A 40 -7.80 -8.34 -9.54
C LYS A 40 -7.35 -8.88 -8.17
N LEU A 41 -6.55 -8.11 -7.43
CA LEU A 41 -6.09 -8.50 -6.08
C LEU A 41 -7.25 -8.57 -5.09
N SER A 42 -8.43 -8.07 -5.44
CA SER A 42 -9.67 -8.32 -4.72
C SER A 42 -10.05 -9.80 -4.64
N ALA A 43 -9.57 -10.65 -5.56
CA ALA A 43 -9.74 -12.10 -5.49
C ALA A 43 -8.81 -12.76 -4.47
N LEU A 44 -7.68 -12.11 -4.15
CA LEU A 44 -6.84 -12.50 -3.03
C LEU A 44 -7.50 -11.98 -1.76
N LEU A 45 -7.44 -12.73 -0.67
CA LEU A 45 -8.04 -12.38 0.63
C LEU A 45 -7.25 -11.24 1.33
N ILE A 46 -6.97 -10.17 0.59
CA ILE A 46 -6.27 -8.98 1.06
C ILE A 46 -7.12 -8.33 2.16
N SER A 47 -6.54 -8.17 3.33
CA SER A 47 -7.12 -7.49 4.48
C SER A 47 -6.72 -6.02 4.55
N ALA A 48 -5.51 -5.69 4.09
CA ALA A 48 -4.97 -4.34 4.17
C ALA A 48 -4.00 -4.00 3.04
N ILE A 49 -3.87 -2.71 2.79
CA ILE A 49 -2.85 -2.11 1.94
C ILE A 49 -1.98 -1.23 2.83
N GLU A 50 -0.68 -1.47 2.84
CA GLU A 50 0.31 -0.71 3.60
C GLU A 50 1.31 -0.06 2.64
N ILE A 51 1.79 1.14 2.98
CA ILE A 51 2.75 1.89 2.19
C ILE A 51 3.95 2.25 3.07
N GLU A 52 5.14 1.99 2.57
CA GLU A 52 6.43 2.28 3.19
C GLU A 52 7.28 3.13 2.26
N HIS A 53 8.20 3.92 2.81
CA HIS A 53 9.27 4.54 2.02
C HIS A 53 10.33 3.49 1.67
N ALA A 54 10.71 3.40 0.40
CA ALA A 54 11.66 2.37 -0.06
C ALA A 54 13.11 2.57 0.44
N TYR A 55 13.46 3.78 0.89
CA TYR A 55 14.78 4.13 1.41
C TYR A 55 14.78 4.44 2.91
N SER A 56 13.72 4.08 3.64
CA SER A 56 13.69 4.30 5.08
C SER A 56 14.56 3.26 5.78
N THR A 57 15.40 3.72 6.70
CA THR A 57 16.08 2.84 7.68
C THR A 57 15.15 2.42 8.81
N ASP A 58 13.96 3.03 8.86
CA ASP A 58 12.92 2.77 9.84
C ASP A 58 11.71 2.12 9.16
N PRO A 59 11.39 0.84 9.45
CA PRO A 59 10.39 0.05 8.71
C PRO A 59 8.95 0.42 9.06
N PHE A 60 8.67 1.68 9.42
CA PHE A 60 7.31 2.12 9.71
C PHE A 60 6.53 2.41 8.43
N TRP A 61 5.30 1.92 8.42
CA TRP A 61 4.33 2.26 7.39
C TRP A 61 3.97 3.74 7.52
N VAL A 62 4.06 4.48 6.41
CA VAL A 62 3.63 5.88 6.34
C VAL A 62 2.15 6.02 6.01
N ALA A 63 1.53 4.96 5.50
CA ALA A 63 0.09 4.88 5.35
C ALA A 63 -0.42 3.45 5.36
N HIS A 64 -1.67 3.29 5.78
CA HIS A 64 -2.40 2.03 5.62
C HIS A 64 -3.86 2.25 5.23
N LYS A 65 -4.48 1.20 4.70
CA LYS A 65 -5.92 1.13 4.46
C LYS A 65 -6.41 -0.30 4.57
N PHE A 66 -7.38 -0.54 5.44
CA PHE A 66 -8.10 -1.82 5.49
C PHE A 66 -9.05 -1.96 4.28
N ILE A 67 -9.10 -3.16 3.69
CA ILE A 67 -10.06 -3.47 2.64
C ILE A 67 -11.47 -3.46 3.25
N GLY A 68 -12.37 -2.70 2.65
CA GLY A 68 -13.69 -2.36 3.20
C GLY A 68 -13.77 -0.96 3.80
N SER A 69 -12.64 -0.35 4.18
CA SER A 69 -12.61 1.07 4.54
C SER A 69 -12.59 1.96 3.29
N LYS A 70 -13.32 3.08 3.34
CA LYS A 70 -13.21 4.15 2.32
C LYS A 70 -11.99 5.04 2.55
N LYS A 71 -11.47 5.11 3.78
CA LYS A 71 -10.45 6.08 4.19
C LYS A 71 -9.07 5.43 4.30
N TRP A 72 -8.05 6.23 4.02
CA TRP A 72 -6.65 5.91 4.32
C TRP A 72 -6.26 6.54 5.66
N SER A 73 -5.48 5.80 6.44
CA SER A 73 -4.72 6.36 7.55
C SER A 73 -3.34 6.77 7.03
N SER A 74 -2.85 7.93 7.45
CA SER A 74 -1.45 8.34 7.29
C SER A 74 -0.81 8.44 8.66
N PHE A 75 0.48 8.21 8.72
CA PHE A 75 1.30 8.51 9.89
C PHE A 75 2.25 9.64 9.53
N ALA A 76 2.44 10.56 10.47
CA ALA A 76 3.29 11.75 10.32
C ALA A 76 4.73 11.43 10.65
#